data_AF-A0A2C6JK49-F1
#
_entry.id   AF-A0A2C6JK49-F1
#
_cell.length_a   1.000
_cell.length_b   1.000
_cell.length_c   1.000
_cell.angle_alpha   90.00
_cell.angle_beta   90.00
_cell.angle_gamma   90.00
#
_symmetry.space_group_name_H-M   'P 1'
#
loop_
_entity.id
_entity.type
_entity.pdbx_description
1 polymer ?
#
loop_
_entity_poly.entity_id
_entity_poly.type
_entity_poly.pdbx_seq_one_letter_code
_entity_poly.pdbx_strand_id
1 'polypeptide(L)' 'MAIVYALTKWKHFIGSKLVTIETDHATLSRMLTQKKVTTRLGYWLDKLADFNFRVVYKPGKQNTVADA' A
#
# COMPACT_ATOMS: atom_id res chain seq x y z
N MET A 1 -0.32 7.05 -5.19
CA MET A 1 0.20 6.26 -6.35
C MET A 1 1.53 5.57 -6.02
N ALA A 2 2.32 6.06 -5.06
CA ALA A 2 3.63 5.50 -4.71
C ALA A 2 3.60 4.00 -4.31
N ILE A 3 2.61 3.54 -3.54
CA ILE A 3 2.54 2.15 -3.06
C ILE A 3 2.35 1.14 -4.20
N VAL A 4 1.43 1.40 -5.14
CA VAL A 4 1.20 0.47 -6.27
C VAL A 4 2.45 0.41 -7.15
N TYR A 5 3.10 1.56 -7.37
CA TYR A 5 4.34 1.62 -8.11
C TYR A 5 5.46 0.84 -7.41
N ALA A 6 5.60 1.01 -6.09
CA ALA A 6 6.53 0.24 -5.28
C ALA A 6 6.22 -1.26 -5.37
N LEU A 7 5.01 -1.71 -5.09
CA LEU A 7 4.65 -3.14 -5.15
C LEU A 7 4.86 -3.74 -6.54
N THR A 8 4.56 -3.00 -7.60
CA THR A 8 4.84 -3.44 -8.97
C THR A 8 6.35 -3.58 -9.21
N LYS A 9 7.14 -2.59 -8.77
CA LYS A 9 8.60 -2.60 -8.88
C LYS A 9 9.23 -3.74 -8.08
N TRP A 10 8.74 -3.99 -6.86
CA TRP A 10 9.24 -5.03 -5.97
C TRP A 10 8.55 -6.39 -6.17
N LYS A 11 7.62 -6.53 -7.13
CA LYS A 11 6.87 -7.78 -7.41
C LYS A 11 7.79 -8.98 -7.57
N HIS A 12 8.85 -8.81 -8.35
CA HIS A 12 9.86 -9.85 -8.59
C HIS A 12 10.67 -10.24 -7.36
N PHE A 13 10.82 -9.33 -6.37
CA PHE A 13 11.53 -9.61 -5.11
C PHE A 13 10.61 -10.19 -4.03
N ILE A 14 9.34 -9.78 -4.02
CA ILE A 14 8.36 -10.15 -2.98
C ILE A 14 7.80 -11.56 -3.22
N GLY A 15 7.54 -11.92 -4.48
CA GLY A 15 6.87 -13.18 -4.82
C GLY A 15 5.50 -13.30 -4.13
N SER A 16 5.29 -14.39 -3.41
CA SER A 16 4.07 -14.72 -2.66
C SER A 16 4.18 -14.49 -1.14
N LYS A 17 5.24 -13.81 -0.67
CA LYS A 17 5.42 -13.51 0.76
C LYS A 17 4.51 -12.38 1.21
N LEU A 18 4.13 -12.41 2.49
CA LEU A 18 3.36 -11.34 3.10
C LEU A 18 4.24 -10.10 3.29
N VAL A 19 3.85 -8.98 2.67
CA VAL A 19 4.57 -7.70 2.75
C VAL A 19 3.89 -6.74 3.69
N THR A 20 4.64 -6.17 4.62
CA THR A 20 4.12 -5.08 5.47
C THR A 20 4.51 -3.75 4.84
N ILE A 21 3.50 -2.94 4.49
CA ILE A 21 3.68 -1.62 3.91
C ILE A 21 3.37 -0.61 4.99
N GLU A 22 4.40 0.10 5.43
CA GLU A 22 4.26 1.14 6.43
C GLU A 22 4.07 2.48 5.70
N THR A 23 2.98 3.18 6.01
CA THR A 23 2.69 4.48 5.41
C THR A 23 2.25 5.47 6.47
N ASP A 24 2.74 6.69 6.33
CA ASP A 24 2.33 7.87 7.10
C ASP A 24 1.12 8.59 6.51
N HIS A 25 0.59 8.10 5.39
CA HIS A 25 -0.65 8.60 4.83
C HIS A 25 -1.85 7.87 5.42
N ALA A 26 -2.49 8.49 6.41
CA ALA A 26 -3.71 7.98 7.05
C ALA A 26 -4.83 7.67 6.03
N THR A 27 -4.93 8.47 4.97
CA THR A 27 -5.89 8.26 3.87
C THR A 27 -5.71 6.91 3.19
N LEU A 28 -4.48 6.41 3.05
CA LEU A 28 -4.18 5.13 2.41
C LEU A 28 -4.52 3.93 3.30
N SER A 29 -4.22 4.03 4.60
CA SER A 29 -4.69 3.03 5.56
C SER A 29 -6.22 2.94 5.56
N ARG A 30 -6.88 4.09 5.47
CA ARG A 30 -8.34 4.17 5.45
C ARG A 30 -8.92 3.69 4.13
N MET A 31 -8.23 3.93 3.01
CA MET A 31 -8.62 3.50 1.66
C MET A 31 -8.81 1.99 1.55
N LEU A 32 -7.97 1.18 2.19
CA LEU A 32 -8.11 -0.28 2.23
C LEU A 32 -9.29 -0.75 3.08
N THR A 33 -9.63 0.02 4.11
CA THR A 33 -10.79 -0.28 4.98
C THR A 33 -12.09 0.35 4.49
N GLN A 34 -12.04 1.22 3.47
CA GLN A 34 -13.18 2.02 3.04
C GLN A 34 -14.11 1.19 2.15
N LYS A 35 -15.36 1.00 2.61
CA LYS A 35 -16.42 0.30 1.86
C LYS A 35 -16.77 0.93 0.50
N LYS A 36 -16.50 2.23 0.32
CA LYS A 36 -16.81 2.99 -0.90
C LYS A 36 -15.53 3.25 -1.68
N VAL A 37 -15.28 2.39 -2.66
CA VAL A 37 -14.13 2.45 -3.56
C VAL A 37 -14.54 3.17 -4.85
N THR A 38 -13.82 4.20 -5.27
CA THR A 38 -14.02 4.82 -6.59
C THR A 38 -13.47 3.90 -7.69
N THR A 39 -14.02 3.94 -8.91
CA THR A 39 -13.63 3.02 -10.01
C THR A 39 -12.13 2.99 -10.27
N ARG A 40 -11.46 4.15 -10.24
CA ARG A 40 -10.00 4.25 -10.39
C ARG A 40 -9.26 3.52 -9.27
N LEU A 41 -9.80 3.58 -8.06
CA LEU A 41 -9.25 3.00 -6.84
C LEU A 41 -9.52 1.49 -6.79
N GLY A 42 -10.66 1.04 -7.34
CA GLY A 42 -11.00 -0.37 -7.54
C GLY A 42 -10.04 -1.05 -8.50
N TYR A 43 -9.75 -0.44 -9.65
CA TYR A 43 -8.72 -0.93 -10.57
C TYR A 43 -7.36 -1.14 -9.89
N TRP A 44 -6.96 -0.24 -8.99
CA TRP A 44 -5.73 -0.41 -8.21
C TRP A 44 -5.86 -1.49 -7.14
N LEU A 45 -7.01 -1.62 -6.47
CA LEU A 45 -7.26 -2.69 -5.50
C LEU A 45 -7.24 -4.06 -6.16
N ASP A 46 -7.79 -4.22 -7.37
CA ASP A 46 -7.68 -5.45 -8.17
C ASP A 46 -6.22 -5.79 -8.46
N LYS A 47 -5.42 -4.81 -8.92
CA LYS A 47 -3.96 -5.02 -9.10
C LYS A 47 -3.24 -5.40 -7.82
N LEU A 48 -3.72 -4.88 -6.69
CA LEU A 48 -3.16 -5.15 -5.37
C LEU A 48 -3.64 -6.50 -4.82
N ALA A 49 -4.81 -6.99 -5.20
CA ALA A 49 -5.39 -8.24 -4.70
C ALA A 49 -4.52 -9.46 -5.05
N ASP A 50 -3.75 -9.40 -6.13
CA ASP A 50 -2.73 -10.41 -6.48
C ASP A 50 -1.57 -10.49 -5.46
N PHE A 51 -1.41 -9.48 -4.60
CA PHE A 51 -0.34 -9.39 -3.62
C PHE A 51 -0.88 -9.66 -2.21
N ASN A 52 -0.13 -10.44 -1.46
CA ASN A 52 -0.40 -10.64 -0.04
C ASN A 52 0.34 -9.54 0.74
N PHE A 53 -0.36 -8.45 1.07
CA PHE A 53 0.25 -7.34 1.82
C PHE A 53 -0.67 -6.82 2.93
N ARG A 54 -0.05 -6.26 3.96
CA ARG A 54 -0.72 -5.58 5.06
C ARG A 54 -0.23 -4.14 5.11
N VAL A 55 -1.15 -3.19 5.07
CA VAL A 55 -0.82 -1.77 5.30
C VAL A 55 -0.91 -1.47 6.79
N VAL A 56 0.16 -0.90 7.33
CA VAL A 56 0.23 -0.40 8.70
C VAL A 56 0.42 1.10 8.65
N TYR A 57 -0.50 1.83 9.25
CA TYR A 57 -0.33 3.26 9.42
C TYR A 57 0.75 3.53 10.48
N LYS A 58 1.82 4.24 10.10
CA LYS A 58 2.82 4.76 11.04
C LYS A 58 2.79 6.29 10.97
N PRO A 59 2.43 7.00 12.04
CA PRO A 59 2.41 8.46 12.02
C PRO A 59 3.80 9.01 11.65
N GLY A 60 3.84 9.98 10.73
CA GLY A 60 5.05 10.47 10.05
C GLY A 60 6.22 10.88 10.96
N LYS A 61 5.96 11.14 12.25
CA LYS A 61 7.00 11.35 13.28
C LYS A 61 7.96 10.17 13.47
N GLN A 62 7.60 8.96 13.01
CA GLN A 62 8.43 7.75 13.06
C GLN A 62 8.87 7.26 11.68
N ASN A 63 8.50 7.96 10.61
CA ASN A 63 8.75 7.53 9.23
C ASN A 63 9.93 8.28 8.58
N THR A 64 10.99 8.56 9.35
CA THR A 64 12.14 9.39 8.94
C THR A 64 12.94 8.83 7.77
N VAL A 65 12.74 7.56 7.40
CA VAL A 65 13.46 6.86 6.32
C VAL A 65 12.78 7.01 4.95
N ALA A 66 11.48 7.31 4.92
CA ALA A 66 10.71 7.38 3.66
C ALA A 66 10.62 8.79 3.05
N ASP A 67 10.97 9.82 3.83
CA ASP A 67 10.90 11.24 3.45
C ASP A 67 12.28 11.83 3.08
N ALA A 68 13.33 11.00 3.06
CA ALA A 68 14.70 11.37 2.71
C ALA A 68 15.02 11.06 1.24
#